data_AF-A0A2E8EWF6-F1
#
_entry.id   AF-A0A2E8EWF6-F1
#
_cell.length_a   1.000
_cell.length_b   1.000
_cell.length_c   1.000
_cell.angle_alpha   90.00
_cell.angle_beta   90.00
_cell.angle_gamma   90.00
#
_symmetry.space_group_name_H-M   'P 1'
#
loop_
_entity.id
_entity.type
_entity.pdbx_description
1 polymer ?
#
loop_
_entity_poly.entity_id
_entity_poly.type
_entity_poly.pdbx_seq_one_letter_code
_entity_poly.pdbx_strand_id
1 'polypeptide(L)'
;MSAKLPLEGIRVLDLGWRAVAPVCARMLGWGGAEVIRIESASRHDGARQMPPITPGRDGSLNASEWFNNFNCNKMSVSINLSHPEGK
;
A
#
# COMPACT_ATOMS: atom_id res chain seq x y z
N MET A 1 -25.65 -11.59 -11.07
CA MET A 1 -25.13 -11.29 -9.73
C MET A 1 -23.62 -11.45 -9.79
N SER A 2 -22.84 -10.46 -9.34
CA SER A 2 -21.39 -10.66 -9.19
C SER A 2 -21.17 -11.71 -8.11
N ALA A 3 -20.36 -12.73 -8.38
CA ALA A 3 -20.00 -13.70 -7.34
C ALA A 3 -19.22 -12.97 -6.23
N LYS A 4 -19.53 -13.29 -4.98
CA LYS A 4 -18.83 -12.75 -3.80
C LYS A 4 -17.36 -13.16 -3.85
N LEU A 5 -16.45 -12.21 -3.65
CA LEU A 5 -15.02 -12.56 -3.61
C LEU A 5 -14.66 -13.27 -2.29
N PRO A 6 -13.64 -14.17 -2.28
CA PRO A 6 -13.36 -15.03 -1.12
C PRO A 6 -13.06 -14.33 0.21
N LEU A 7 -12.59 -13.07 0.18
CA LEU A 7 -12.21 -12.27 1.35
C LEU A 7 -13.07 -11.02 1.52
N GLU A 8 -14.21 -10.95 0.82
CA GLU A 8 -15.12 -9.81 0.92
C GLU A 8 -15.68 -9.67 2.35
N GLY A 9 -15.57 -8.45 2.91
CA GLY A 9 -15.92 -8.14 4.30
C GLY A 9 -14.75 -8.24 5.29
N ILE A 10 -13.57 -8.69 4.85
CA ILE A 10 -12.35 -8.68 5.66
C ILE A 10 -11.62 -7.35 5.46
N ARG A 11 -11.21 -6.71 6.56
CA ARG A 11 -10.34 -5.53 6.56
C ARG A 11 -8.94 -5.91 7.05
N VAL A 12 -7.91 -5.45 6.33
CA VAL A 12 -6.50 -5.76 6.61
C VAL A 12 -5.70 -4.47 6.73
N LEU A 13 -4.91 -4.34 7.79
CA LEU A 13 -3.91 -3.28 7.92
C LEU A 13 -2.56 -3.79 7.39
N ASP A 14 -2.05 -3.16 6.34
CA ASP A 14 -0.73 -3.45 5.78
C ASP A 14 0.31 -2.49 6.34
N LEU A 15 1.10 -2.97 7.29
CA LEU A 15 2.24 -2.28 7.90
C LEU A 15 3.57 -2.67 7.21
N GLY A 16 3.51 -3.46 6.14
CA GLY A 16 4.65 -3.99 5.41
C GLY A 16 5.33 -2.98 4.52
N TRP A 17 6.67 -3.04 4.47
CA TRP A 17 7.49 -2.17 3.62
C TRP A 17 8.18 -2.96 2.52
N ARG A 18 8.66 -2.26 1.50
CA ARG A 18 9.35 -2.79 0.33
C ARG A 18 8.45 -3.69 -0.52
N ALA A 19 8.75 -4.98 -0.63
CA ALA A 19 8.15 -5.87 -1.61
C ALA A 19 7.32 -6.98 -0.98
N VAL A 20 7.91 -7.84 -0.15
CA VAL A 20 7.30 -9.13 0.24
C VAL A 20 5.95 -8.95 0.95
N ALA A 21 5.92 -8.23 2.07
CA ALA A 21 4.66 -8.00 2.80
C ALA A 21 3.62 -7.22 1.98
N PRO A 22 3.99 -6.14 1.26
CA PRO A 22 3.08 -5.49 0.33
C PRO A 22 2.51 -6.42 -0.74
N VAL A 23 3.32 -7.29 -1.35
CA VAL A 23 2.87 -8.25 -2.36
C VAL A 23 1.90 -9.27 -1.77
N CYS A 24 2.14 -9.77 -0.56
CA CYS A 24 1.20 -10.62 0.15
C CYS A 24 -0.13 -9.91 0.40
N ALA A 25 -0.11 -8.69 0.94
CA ALA A 25 -1.32 -7.91 1.20
C ALA A 25 -2.08 -7.58 -0.09
N ARG A 26 -1.39 -7.36 -1.22
CA ARG A 26 -2.03 -7.17 -2.54
C ARG A 26 -2.86 -8.40 -2.95
N MET A 27 -2.37 -9.61 -2.69
CA MET A 27 -3.14 -10.84 -2.98
C MET A 27 -4.45 -10.89 -2.18
N LEU A 28 -4.45 -10.38 -0.94
CA LEU A 28 -5.67 -10.28 -0.14
C LEU A 28 -6.67 -9.29 -0.76
N GLY A 29 -6.18 -8.17 -1.29
CA GLY A 29 -7.00 -7.20 -2.02
C GLY A 29 -7.62 -7.78 -3.29
N TRP A 30 -6.89 -8.59 -4.06
CA TRP A 30 -7.47 -9.35 -5.19
C TRP A 30 -8.55 -10.33 -4.75
N GLY A 31 -8.43 -10.89 -3.54
CA GLY A 31 -9.46 -11.71 -2.92
C GLY A 31 -10.68 -10.92 -2.43
N GLY A 32 -10.72 -9.60 -2.57
CA GLY A 32 -11.84 -8.74 -2.17
C GLY A 32 -11.74 -8.15 -0.76
N ALA A 33 -10.60 -8.31 -0.07
CA ALA A 33 -10.38 -7.67 1.21
C ALA A 33 -10.19 -6.14 1.06
N GLU A 34 -10.64 -5.38 2.05
CA GLU A 34 -10.31 -3.96 2.17
C GLU A 34 -8.93 -3.83 2.82
N VAL A 35 -7.92 -3.58 1.99
CA VAL A 35 -6.53 -3.47 2.44
C VAL A 35 -6.15 -2.02 2.60
N ILE A 36 -5.76 -1.63 3.82
CA ILE A 36 -5.38 -0.27 4.17
C ILE A 36 -3.89 -0.26 4.54
N ARG A 37 -3.08 0.38 3.71
CA ARG A 37 -1.66 0.57 3.96
C ARG A 37 -1.44 1.71 4.95
N ILE A 38 -0.61 1.44 5.95
CA ILE A 38 -0.22 2.41 6.98
C ILE A 38 1.29 2.72 6.83
N GLU A 39 1.62 3.99 6.62
CA GLU A 39 3.00 4.46 6.59
C GLU A 39 3.11 5.93 7.01
N SER A 40 4.29 6.44 7.33
CA SER A 40 4.46 7.84 7.72
C SER A 40 4.86 8.73 6.55
N ALA A 41 4.28 9.92 6.43
CA ALA A 41 4.74 10.95 5.50
C ALA A 41 6.14 11.46 5.89
N SER A 42 6.49 11.42 7.18
CA SER A 42 7.83 11.80 7.66
C SER A 42 8.91 10.78 7.29
N ARG A 43 8.51 9.53 7.03
CA ARG A 43 9.39 8.42 6.66
C ARG A 43 8.58 7.39 5.90
N HIS A 44 8.37 7.67 4.62
CA HIS A 44 7.62 6.78 3.75
C HIS A 44 8.49 5.59 3.33
N ASP A 45 7.84 4.55 2.81
CA ASP A 45 8.54 3.39 2.29
C ASP A 45 9.46 3.77 1.13
N GLY A 46 10.71 3.30 1.19
CA GLY A 46 11.71 3.53 0.15
C GLY A 46 11.32 2.95 -1.22
N ALA A 47 10.40 2.00 -1.28
CA ALA A 47 9.85 1.52 -2.54
C ALA A 47 9.22 2.65 -3.39
N ARG A 48 8.68 3.71 -2.77
CA ARG A 48 8.08 4.86 -3.49
C ARG A 48 9.04 5.62 -4.39
N GLN A 49 10.34 5.47 -4.16
CA GLN A 49 11.40 6.13 -4.92
C GLN A 49 12.21 5.14 -5.77
N MET A 50 11.80 3.87 -5.82
CA MET A 50 12.53 2.84 -6.55
C MET A 50 12.28 2.96 -8.05
N PRO A 51 13.31 3.01 -8.91
CA PRO A 51 13.13 3.05 -10.36
C PRO A 51 12.56 1.72 -10.88
N PRO A 52 11.77 1.73 -11.98
CA PRO A 52 11.55 2.88 -12.86
C PRO A 52 10.57 3.90 -12.27
N ILE A 53 10.84 5.17 -12.58
CA ILE A 53 10.01 6.32 -12.22
C ILE A 53 9.23 6.75 -13.46
N THR A 54 7.92 6.86 -13.35
CA THR A 54 7.06 7.30 -14.45
C THR A 54 7.49 8.69 -14.93
N PRO A 55 7.82 8.87 -16.23
CA PRO A 55 8.23 10.17 -16.75
C PRO A 55 7.20 11.27 -16.49
N GLY A 56 7.67 12.46 -16.09
CA GLY A 56 6.81 13.61 -15.77
C GLY A 56 6.11 13.52 -14.41
N ARG A 57 6.47 12.53 -13.57
CA ARG A 57 5.98 12.40 -12.18
C ARG A 57 7.09 12.52 -11.14
N ASP A 58 8.23 13.10 -11.50
CA ASP A 58 9.36 13.30 -10.60
C ASP A 58 8.92 13.98 -9.29
N GLY A 59 9.41 13.46 -8.17
CA GLY A 59 9.03 13.94 -6.83
C GLY A 59 7.67 13.46 -6.31
N SER A 60 6.83 12.81 -7.12
CA SER A 60 5.58 12.23 -6.64
C SER A 60 5.83 10.94 -5.84
N LEU A 61 5.14 10.79 -4.71
CA LEU A 61 5.16 9.58 -3.89
C LEU A 61 4.57 8.34 -4.59
N ASN A 62 3.89 8.53 -5.73
CA ASN A 62 3.31 7.47 -6.55
C ASN A 62 3.96 7.41 -7.94
N ALA A 63 5.20 7.89 -8.07
CA ALA A 63 5.94 7.86 -9.33
C ALA A 63 6.65 6.53 -9.58
N SER A 64 7.00 5.78 -8.52
CA SER A 64 7.62 4.47 -8.65
C SER A 64 6.63 3.43 -9.17
N GLU A 65 6.98 2.80 -10.29
CA GLU A 65 6.16 1.74 -10.88
C GLU A 65 6.18 0.47 -10.02
N TRP A 66 7.29 0.18 -9.35
CA TRP A 66 7.35 -0.95 -8.41
C TRP A 66 6.46 -0.75 -7.21
N PHE A 67 6.49 0.43 -6.59
CA PHE A 67 5.60 0.74 -5.48
C PHE A 67 4.14 0.58 -5.89
N ASN A 68 3.77 1.14 -7.05
CA ASN A 68 2.43 1.05 -7.60
C ASN A 68 2.03 -0.40 -7.89
N ASN A 69 2.95 -1.22 -8.41
CA ASN A 69 2.72 -2.63 -8.63
C ASN A 69 2.45 -3.37 -7.32
N PHE A 70 3.31 -3.24 -6.31
CA PHE A 70 3.20 -3.95 -5.04
C PHE A 70 1.98 -3.55 -4.21
N ASN A 71 1.44 -2.35 -4.44
CA ASN A 71 0.37 -1.77 -3.63
C ASN A 71 -0.93 -1.50 -4.40
N CYS A 72 -1.10 -2.06 -5.60
CA CYS A 72 -2.38 -1.96 -6.29
C CYS A 72 -3.50 -2.61 -5.45
N ASN A 73 -4.72 -2.07 -5.59
CA ASN A 73 -5.93 -2.45 -4.82
C ASN A 73 -5.89 -2.16 -3.32
N LYS A 74 -4.95 -1.32 -2.86
CA LYS A 74 -4.90 -0.87 -1.48
C LYS A 74 -5.33 0.59 -1.35
N MET A 75 -5.99 0.90 -0.24
CA MET A 75 -6.09 2.25 0.27
C MET A 75 -4.80 2.61 1.02
N SER A 76 -4.52 3.90 1.20
CA SER A 76 -3.32 4.35 1.91
C SER A 76 -3.69 5.49 2.85
N VAL A 77 -3.21 5.43 4.10
CA VAL A 77 -3.31 6.54 5.06
C VAL A 77 -1.94 6.79 5.67
N SER A 78 -1.64 8.05 5.95
CA SER A 78 -0.42 8.42 6.61
C SER A 78 -0.59 8.48 8.13
N ILE A 79 0.18 7.68 8.87
CA ILE A 79 0.18 7.67 10.34
C ILE A 79 1.62 7.56 10.84
N ASN A 80 1.99 8.44 11.77
CA ASN A 80 3.24 8.35 12.51
C ASN A 80 3.02 7.60 13.84
N LEU A 81 3.31 6.30 13.87
CA LEU A 81 3.13 5.44 15.05
C LEU A 81 4.07 5.78 16.23
N SER A 82 5.10 6.62 16.00
CA SER A 82 5.94 7.15 17.08
C SER A 82 5.25 8.27 17.86
N HIS A 83 4.22 8.90 17.29
CA HIS A 83 3.42 9.91 17.98
C HIS A 83 2.35 9.23 18.86
N PRO A 84 2.05 9.73 20.08
CA PRO A 84 1.02 9.14 20.93
C PRO A 84 -0.35 8.99 20.27
N GLU A 85 -0.81 10.00 19.51
CA GLU A 85 -2.08 9.94 18.77
C GLU A 85 -2.08 8.95 17.59
N GLY A 86 -0.91 8.45 17.20
CA GLY A 86 -0.78 7.46 16.14
C GLY A 86 -0.94 6.01 16.62
N LYS A 87 -1.06 5.78 17.94
CA LYS A 87 -1.23 4.45 18.55
C LYS A 87 -2.70 4.22 18.90
#